data_AF-C0QPB9-F1
#
_entry.id   AF-C0QPB9-F1
#
_cell.length_a   1.000
_cell.length_b   1.000
_cell.length_c   1.000
_cell.angle_alpha   90.00
_cell.angle_beta   90.00
_cell.angle_gamma   90.00
#
_symmetry.space_group_name_H-M   'P 1'
#
loop_
_entity.id
_entity.type
_entity.pdbx_description
1 polymer ?
#
loop_
_entity_poly.entity_id
_entity_poly.type
_entity_poly.pdbx_seq_one_letter_code
_entity_poly.pdbx_strand_id
1 'polypeptide(L)'
;MEEIKIRPYWDIKDISQIKSKEEIAKEFEAIFVRMLMKEFRKSIPEGLFSSFSSKMYLDMFDMQISEAVASSDQLGIKSYILEAIKSYEKYSTEE
;
A
#
# COMPACT_ATOMS: atom_id res chain seq x y z
N MET A 1 -30.77 -6.81 17.33
CA MET A 1 -29.56 -7.63 17.51
C MET A 1 -29.04 -7.90 16.13
N GLU A 2 -27.92 -7.28 15.76
CA GLU A 2 -27.33 -7.43 14.43
C GLU A 2 -26.76 -8.85 14.29
N GLU A 3 -27.13 -9.56 13.23
CA GLU A 3 -26.67 -10.92 12.96
C GLU A 3 -25.15 -10.91 12.74
N ILE A 4 -24.41 -11.45 13.71
CA ILE A 4 -22.98 -11.71 13.55
C ILE A 4 -22.84 -12.91 12.60
N LYS A 5 -22.72 -12.63 11.31
CA LYS A 5 -22.35 -13.64 10.31
C LYS A 5 -20.89 -14.03 10.49
N ILE A 6 -20.66 -15.17 11.16
CA ILE A 6 -19.33 -15.77 11.28
C ILE A 6 -18.97 -16.35 9.92
N ARG A 7 -17.99 -15.73 9.24
CA ARG A 7 -17.46 -16.20 7.95
C ARG A 7 -16.26 -17.13 8.21
N PRO A 8 -16.29 -18.37 7.71
CA PRO A 8 -15.20 -19.32 7.94
C PRO A 8 -13.97 -19.00 7.06
N TYR A 9 -12.76 -19.28 7.57
CA TYR A 9 -11.49 -18.96 6.91
C TYR A 9 -11.24 -19.69 5.58
N TRP A 10 -12.05 -20.72 5.27
CA TRP A 10 -11.95 -21.54 4.06
C TRP A 10 -12.98 -21.17 2.98
N ASP A 11 -13.78 -20.10 3.17
CA ASP A 11 -14.69 -19.61 2.13
C ASP A 11 -13.93 -18.82 1.06
N ILE A 12 -13.35 -19.55 0.11
CA ILE A 12 -12.45 -19.03 -0.94
C ILE A 12 -13.16 -18.03 -1.88
N LYS A 13 -14.50 -18.07 -1.95
CA LYS A 13 -15.29 -17.13 -2.77
C LYS A 13 -15.28 -15.71 -2.20
N ASP A 14 -15.07 -15.57 -0.89
CA ASP A 14 -14.94 -14.27 -0.22
C ASP A 14 -13.47 -13.79 -0.15
N ILE A 15 -12.48 -14.70 -0.27
CA ILE A 15 -11.05 -14.33 -0.23
C ILE A 15 -10.68 -13.41 -1.40
N SER A 16 -11.29 -13.62 -2.57
CA SER A 16 -11.15 -12.73 -3.73
C SER A 16 -11.91 -11.39 -3.58
N GLN A 17 -12.75 -11.25 -2.54
CA GLN A 17 -13.54 -10.06 -2.22
C GLN A 17 -13.00 -9.29 -1.00
N ILE A 18 -11.91 -9.73 -0.36
CA ILE A 18 -11.38 -9.09 0.88
C ILE A 18 -10.99 -7.63 0.62
N LYS A 19 -10.45 -7.33 -0.57
CA LYS A 19 -10.14 -5.97 -1.02
C LYS A 19 -10.38 -5.84 -2.51
N SER A 20 -10.93 -4.71 -2.91
CA SER A 20 -11.05 -4.28 -4.31
C SER A 20 -9.67 -4.07 -4.95
N LYS A 21 -9.60 -4.15 -6.28
CA LYS A 21 -8.36 -3.88 -7.04
C LYS A 21 -7.86 -2.46 -6.75
N GLU A 22 -8.78 -1.52 -6.58
CA GLU A 22 -8.54 -0.13 -6.24
C GLU A 22 -7.90 0.02 -4.86
N GLU A 23 -8.40 -0.71 -3.85
CA GLU A 23 -7.82 -0.74 -2.51
C GLU A 23 -6.41 -1.35 -2.52
N ILE A 24 -6.20 -2.44 -3.27
CA ILE A 24 -4.89 -3.06 -3.42
C ILE A 24 -3.90 -2.10 -4.10
N ALA A 25 -4.31 -1.45 -5.18
CA ALA A 25 -3.47 -0.50 -5.91
C ALA A 25 -3.12 0.72 -5.03
N LYS A 26 -4.06 1.21 -4.22
CA LYS A 26 -3.84 2.30 -3.25
C LYS A 26 -2.86 1.90 -2.15
N GLU A 27 -3.01 0.69 -1.59
CA GLU A 27 -2.08 0.18 -0.57
C GLU A 27 -0.68 -0.01 -1.10
N PHE A 28 -0.56 -0.49 -2.34
CA PHE A 28 0.74 -0.59 -3.00
C PHE A 28 1.39 0.79 -3.18
N GLU A 29 0.64 1.79 -3.63
CA GLU A 29 1.13 3.16 -3.75
C GLU A 29 1.64 3.68 -2.39
N ALA A 30 0.93 3.44 -1.29
CA ALA A 30 1.38 3.80 0.06
C ALA A 30 2.70 3.12 0.44
N ILE A 31 2.84 1.83 0.17
CA ILE A 31 4.08 1.09 0.43
C ILE A 31 5.23 1.67 -0.39
N PHE A 32 4.99 1.96 -1.67
CA PHE A 32 5.98 2.53 -2.56
C PHE A 32 6.45 3.90 -2.09
N VAL A 33 5.54 4.79 -1.70
CA VAL A 33 5.86 6.10 -1.13
C VAL A 33 6.72 5.97 0.11
N ARG A 34 6.35 5.05 1.01
CA ARG A 34 7.14 4.79 2.21
C ARG A 34 8.55 4.33 1.88
N MET A 35 8.70 3.43 0.92
CA MET A 35 10.01 2.98 0.45
C MET A 35 10.81 4.14 -0.15
N LEU A 36 10.19 4.97 -0.99
CA LEU A 36 10.83 6.14 -1.59
C LEU A 36 11.30 7.13 -0.53
N MET A 37 10.45 7.46 0.45
CA MET A 37 10.80 8.34 1.57
C MET A 37 11.94 7.76 2.40
N LYS A 38 11.94 6.44 2.63
CA LYS A 38 13.02 5.76 3.34
C LYS A 38 14.34 5.83 2.58
N GLU A 39 14.34 5.62 1.27
CA GLU A 39 15.55 5.76 0.45
C GLU A 39 16.05 7.21 0.39
N PHE A 40 15.16 8.20 0.29
CA PHE A 40 15.54 9.60 0.40
C PHE A 40 16.18 9.92 1.74
N ARG A 41 15.67 9.41 2.86
CA ARG A 41 16.31 9.61 4.18
C ARG A 41 17.67 8.94 4.30
N LYS A 42 17.84 7.73 3.75
CA LYS A 42 19.15 7.07 3.72
C LYS A 42 20.21 7.88 2.98
N SER A 43 19.79 8.70 2.01
CA SER A 43 20.70 9.61 1.30
C SER A 43 21.14 10.83 2.14
N ILE A 44 20.42 11.14 3.22
CA ILE A 44 20.78 12.20 4.17
C ILE A 44 21.83 11.62 5.15
N PRO A 45 23.02 12.22 5.28
CA PRO A 45 24.04 11.74 6.20
C PRO A 45 23.52 11.66 7.64
N GLU A 46 23.78 10.55 8.32
CA GLU A 46 23.45 10.43 9.74
C GLU A 46 24.31 11.39 10.56
N GLY A 47 23.68 12.47 11.06
CA GLY A 47 24.32 13.39 12.00
C GLY A 47 24.34 12.86 13.43
N LEU A 48 25.03 13.59 14.32
CA LEU A 48 25.17 13.27 15.76
C LEU A 48 23.83 13.09 16.51
N PHE A 49 22.70 13.44 15.89
CA PHE A 49 21.33 13.34 16.40
C PHE A 49 20.55 12.08 15.94
N SER A 50 21.19 11.12 15.27
CA SER A 50 20.52 9.88 14.80
C SER A 50 20.34 8.82 15.90
N SER A 51 19.57 9.15 16.94
CA SER A 51 19.22 8.17 17.99
C SER A 51 18.21 7.13 17.48
N PHE A 52 18.19 5.94 18.10
CA PHE A 52 17.20 4.89 17.80
C PHE A 52 15.76 5.39 17.96
N SER A 53 15.49 6.17 19.01
CA SER A 53 14.17 6.77 19.25
C SER A 53 13.77 7.75 18.14
N SER A 54 14.72 8.53 17.62
CA SER A 54 14.49 9.44 16.48
C SER A 54 14.11 8.66 15.22
N LYS A 55 14.84 7.56 14.92
CA LYS A 55 14.54 6.69 13.78
C LYS A 55 13.14 6.07 13.88
N MET A 56 12.78 5.58 15.06
CA MET A 56 11.45 5.02 15.31
C MET A 56 10.34 6.05 15.09
N TYR A 57 10.50 7.28 15.60
CA TYR A 57 9.53 8.36 15.38
C TYR A 57 9.40 8.72 13.89
N LEU A 58 10.52 8.82 13.18
CA LEU A 58 10.53 9.10 11.75
C LEU A 58 9.86 7.98 10.94
N ASP A 59 10.07 6.72 11.29
CA ASP A 59 9.41 5.59 10.64
C ASP A 59 7.88 5.64 10.84
N MET A 60 7.40 6.02 12.03
CA MET A 60 5.97 6.22 12.29
C MET A 60 5.40 7.41 11.51
N PHE A 61 6.15 8.51 11.46
CA PHE A 61 5.79 9.68 10.66
C PHE A 61 5.67 9.33 9.17
N ASP A 62 6.61 8.54 8.66
CA ASP A 62 6.61 8.10 7.25
C ASP A 62 5.42 7.23 6.93
N MET A 63 5.01 6.36 7.86
CA MET A 63 3.80 5.56 7.70
C MET A 63 2.57 6.46 7.48
N GLN A 64 2.39 7.47 8.32
CA GLN A 64 1.24 8.37 8.24
C GLN A 64 1.25 9.26 7.00
N ILE A 65 2.41 9.82 6.65
CA ILE A 65 2.53 10.62 5.42
C ILE A 65 2.31 9.77 4.18
N SER A 66 2.82 8.54 4.15
CA SER A 66 2.63 7.65 3.00
C SER A 66 1.17 7.28 2.79
N GLU A 67 0.41 7.06 3.87
CA GLU A 67 -1.04 6.84 3.80
C GLU A 67 -1.80 8.08 3.31
N ALA A 68 -1.40 9.27 3.77
CA ALA A 68 -2.00 10.53 3.34
C ALA A 68 -1.72 10.82 1.85
N VAL A 69 -0.49 10.57 1.39
CA VAL A 69 -0.08 10.76 -0.01
C VAL A 69 -0.75 9.75 -0.93
N ALA A 70 -0.81 8.47 -0.55
CA ALA A 70 -1.55 7.47 -1.32
C ALA A 70 -3.06 7.73 -1.33
N SER A 71 -3.59 8.44 -0.33
CA SER A 71 -4.99 8.86 -0.32
C SER A 71 -5.26 10.09 -1.19
N SER A 72 -4.24 10.86 -1.57
CA SER A 72 -4.42 12.00 -2.48
C SER A 72 -4.44 11.62 -3.95
N ASP A 73 -4.15 10.35 -4.29
CA ASP A 73 -4.10 9.81 -5.66
C ASP A 73 -3.14 10.58 -6.62
N GLN A 74 -2.24 11.41 -6.08
CA GLN A 74 -1.43 12.35 -6.88
C GLN A 74 -0.22 11.75 -7.58
N LEU A 75 0.24 10.57 -7.15
CA LEU A 75 1.44 9.95 -7.70
C LEU A 75 1.16 9.13 -8.97
N GLY A 76 -0.10 8.76 -9.21
CA GLY A 76 -0.52 8.05 -10.43
C GLY A 76 -0.06 6.59 -10.49
N ILE A 77 0.59 6.06 -9.46
CA ILE A 77 1.04 4.67 -9.40
C ILE A 77 -0.17 3.75 -9.27
N LYS A 78 -1.19 4.17 -8.52
CA LYS A 78 -2.48 3.46 -8.46
C LYS A 78 -3.03 3.18 -9.85
N SER A 79 -3.10 4.20 -10.69
CA SER A 79 -3.64 4.10 -12.06
C SER A 79 -2.80 3.17 -12.94
N TYR A 80 -1.47 3.25 -12.82
CA TYR A 80 -0.56 2.38 -13.57
C TYR A 80 -0.78 0.89 -13.22
N ILE A 81 -0.94 0.58 -11.93
CA ILE A 81 -1.17 -0.80 -11.46
C ILE A 81 -2.53 -1.32 -11.93
N LEU A 82 -3.57 -0.49 -11.85
CA LEU A 82 -4.89 -0.88 -12.35
C LEU A 82 -4.87 -1.19 -13.85
N GLU A 83 -4.16 -0.38 -14.65
CA GLU A 83 -4.01 -0.64 -16.09
C GLU A 83 -3.18 -1.91 -16.34
N ALA A 84 -2.13 -2.14 -15.56
CA ALA A 84 -1.33 -3.36 -15.64
C ALA A 84 -2.18 -4.62 -15.33
N ILE A 85 -2.98 -4.59 -14.27
CA ILE A 85 -3.90 -5.68 -13.90
C ILE A 85 -4.91 -5.92 -15.04
N LYS A 86 -5.51 -4.85 -15.55
CA LYS A 86 -6.47 -4.93 -16.66
C LYS A 86 -5.84 -5.53 -17.93
N SER A 87 -4.60 -5.13 -18.24
CA SER A 87 -3.86 -5.68 -19.37
C SER A 87 -3.59 -7.17 -19.18
N TYR A 88 -3.17 -7.58 -17.98
CA TYR A 88 -2.91 -8.98 -17.65
C TYR A 88 -4.17 -9.84 -17.78
N GLU A 89 -5.31 -9.36 -17.27
CA GLU A 89 -6.59 -10.06 -17.39
C GLU A 89 -6.98 -10.28 -18.85
N LYS A 90 -6.80 -9.26 -19.70
CA LYS A 90 -7.11 -9.36 -21.13
C LYS A 90 -6.31 -10.48 -21.81
N TYR A 91 -5.02 -10.58 -21.53
CA TYR A 91 -4.15 -11.59 -22.15
C TYR A 91 -4.22 -12.96 -21.46
N SER A 92 -4.67 -13.03 -20.21
CA SER A 92 -4.79 -14.29 -19.46
C SER A 92 -6.08 -15.06 -19.75
N THR A 93 -7.10 -14.43 -20.35
CA THR A 93 -8.38 -15.07 -20.70
C THR A 93 -8.53 -15.39 -22.19
N GLU A 94 -7.48 -15.17 -22.99
CA GLU A 94 -7.45 -15.44 -24.44
C GLU A 94 -6.85 -16.83 -24.80
N GLU A 95 -6.78 -17.76 -23.84
CA GLU A 95 -6.57 -19.21 -24.05
C GLU A 95 -7.82 -20.02 -23.70
#